data_AF-A0AAU6D9G4-F1
#
_entry.id   AF-A0AAU6D9G4-F1
#
_cell.length_a   1.000
_cell.length_b   1.000
_cell.length_c   1.000
_cell.angle_alpha   90.00
_cell.angle_beta   90.00
_cell.angle_gamma   90.00
#
_symmetry.space_group_name_H-M   'P 1'
#
loop_
_entity.id
_entity.type
_entity.pdbx_description
1 polymer ?
#
loop_
_entity_poly.entity_id
_entity_poly.type
_entity_poly.pdbx_seq_one_letter_code
_entity_poly.pdbx_strand_id
1 'polypeptide(L)'
;MALRTRTVTARQGTPLAPLPSRLRPIRTGATFHRVLVDAMDEWHALNIVTEAQRRQHTAYVTADGAAWLASASAFPRSVTALWSARPTAPSVLPCGTAFDVVNLPALFGRRVLEQLWAAGPGSGPVALHRSRVLLFTAPGTAHRLPSLLEWEEWRDAMPPMLCHGAGDAVTVPPLYAPEPVSAGDACEPGTPGAPGAPGTFGTPSRWAVAPDTRHPWLPTADHLLRACVRAARGAPQKSVPPLVSPDGTA
;
A
#
# COMPACT_ATOMS: atom_id res chain seq x y z
N MET A 1 52.58 -1.86 -49.43
CA MET A 1 53.09 -2.20 -48.09
C MET A 1 51.90 -2.69 -47.26
N ALA A 2 51.78 -4.00 -47.10
CA ALA A 2 50.56 -4.70 -46.66
C ALA A 2 50.74 -5.30 -45.25
N LEU A 3 49.77 -5.12 -44.35
CA LEU A 3 49.65 -5.87 -43.09
C LEU A 3 48.18 -6.32 -42.96
N ARG A 4 47.86 -7.56 -43.34
CA ARG A 4 47.91 -8.83 -42.57
C ARG A 4 46.91 -8.88 -41.41
N THR A 5 45.71 -9.32 -41.76
CA THR A 5 44.69 -9.92 -40.87
C THR A 5 45.21 -11.22 -40.27
N ARG A 6 45.07 -11.39 -38.95
CA ARG A 6 45.31 -12.65 -38.24
C ARG A 6 43.98 -13.38 -38.04
N THR A 7 43.82 -14.51 -38.70
CA THR A 7 42.74 -15.48 -38.47
C THR A 7 43.18 -16.43 -37.37
N VAL A 8 42.39 -16.57 -36.31
CA VAL A 8 42.62 -17.55 -35.23
C VAL A 8 41.80 -18.80 -35.52
N THR A 9 42.50 -19.91 -35.76
CA THR A 9 41.94 -21.26 -35.92
C THR A 9 41.77 -21.91 -34.54
N ALA A 10 40.53 -22.18 -34.13
CA ALA A 10 40.25 -22.99 -32.95
C ALA A 10 40.35 -24.49 -33.31
N ARG A 11 41.17 -25.21 -32.54
CA ARG A 11 41.38 -26.65 -32.64
C ARG A 11 40.12 -27.44 -32.27
N GLN A 12 39.84 -28.45 -33.06
CA GLN A 12 38.82 -29.48 -32.81
C GLN A 12 39.17 -30.30 -31.56
N GLY A 13 38.25 -30.31 -30.59
CA GLY A 13 38.23 -31.22 -29.46
C GLY A 13 37.21 -32.36 -29.71
N THR A 14 37.63 -33.56 -29.34
CA THR A 14 37.02 -34.88 -29.51
C THR A 14 35.55 -34.98 -29.02
N PRO A 15 34.66 -35.73 -29.70
CA PRO A 15 33.26 -35.87 -29.30
C PRO A 15 33.08 -36.83 -28.10
N LEU A 16 32.45 -36.34 -27.04
CA LEU A 16 31.98 -37.14 -25.90
C LEU A 16 30.59 -37.73 -26.22
N ALA A 17 30.37 -39.00 -25.87
CA ALA A 17 29.15 -39.76 -26.14
C ALA A 17 27.89 -39.17 -25.46
N PRO A 18 26.69 -39.27 -26.08
CA PRO A 18 25.45 -38.74 -25.52
C PRO A 18 24.87 -39.64 -24.41
N LEU A 19 24.59 -39.05 -23.24
CA LEU A 19 23.75 -39.64 -22.20
C LEU A 19 22.27 -39.69 -22.66
N PRO A 20 21.49 -40.72 -22.27
CA PRO A 20 20.08 -40.82 -22.65
C PRO A 20 19.21 -39.83 -21.87
N SER A 21 18.71 -38.82 -22.57
CA SER A 21 17.70 -37.86 -22.13
C SER A 21 16.31 -38.52 -22.01
N ARG A 22 15.96 -38.99 -20.81
CA ARG A 22 14.57 -39.29 -20.44
C ARG A 22 13.94 -38.09 -19.74
N LEU A 23 13.44 -37.13 -20.52
CA LEU A 23 12.49 -36.12 -20.04
C LEU A 23 11.15 -36.35 -20.75
N ARG A 24 10.12 -36.67 -19.96
CA ARG A 24 8.73 -36.76 -20.43
C ARG A 24 8.25 -35.37 -20.84
N PRO A 25 7.42 -35.25 -21.89
CA PRO A 25 6.81 -33.97 -22.25
C PRO A 25 5.82 -33.56 -21.15
N ILE A 26 6.06 -32.41 -20.51
CA ILE A 26 5.05 -31.71 -19.73
C ILE A 26 4.09 -31.07 -20.75
N ARG A 27 2.81 -31.42 -20.64
CA ARG A 27 1.74 -30.90 -21.49
C ARG A 27 1.49 -29.44 -21.09
N THR A 28 2.18 -28.50 -21.73
CA THR A 28 1.96 -27.06 -21.54
C THR A 28 0.65 -26.66 -22.20
N GLY A 29 -0.46 -26.77 -21.46
CA GLY A 29 -1.71 -26.11 -21.79
C GLY A 29 -1.66 -24.63 -21.42
N ALA A 30 -0.73 -23.87 -22.01
CA ALA A 30 -0.71 -22.42 -21.89
C ALA A 30 -1.51 -21.84 -23.05
N THR A 31 -2.82 -21.68 -22.85
CA THR A 31 -3.62 -20.78 -23.67
C THR A 31 -3.18 -19.36 -23.34
N PHE A 32 -2.24 -18.83 -24.11
CA PHE A 32 -1.89 -17.42 -24.09
C PHE A 32 -3.07 -16.65 -24.68
N HIS A 33 -3.91 -16.06 -23.83
CA HIS A 33 -4.87 -15.06 -24.29
C HIS A 33 -4.10 -13.77 -24.59
N ARG A 34 -3.71 -13.61 -25.86
CA ARG A 34 -3.13 -12.39 -26.40
C ARG A 34 -4.24 -11.56 -27.04
N VAL A 35 -4.95 -10.77 -26.24
CA VAL A 35 -6.01 -9.83 -26.66
C VAL A 35 -6.05 -8.77 -25.53
N LEU A 36 -5.88 -7.45 -25.69
CA LEU A 36 -6.00 -6.52 -26.81
C LEU A 36 -5.25 -5.23 -26.42
N VAL A 37 -4.23 -4.81 -27.18
CA VAL A 37 -3.59 -3.47 -27.01
C VAL A 37 -4.22 -2.45 -27.98
N ASP A 38 -5.29 -2.83 -28.69
CA ASP A 38 -5.79 -2.08 -29.85
C ASP A 38 -7.28 -1.69 -29.75
N ALA A 39 -7.76 -1.46 -28.53
CA ALA A 39 -9.04 -0.78 -28.33
C ALA A 39 -8.91 0.27 -27.23
N MET A 40 -7.95 1.18 -27.35
CA MET A 40 -7.73 2.25 -26.37
C MET A 40 -8.35 3.60 -26.79
N ASP A 41 -8.94 3.71 -27.98
CA ASP A 41 -9.61 4.93 -28.48
C ASP A 41 -11.15 4.92 -28.43
N GLU A 42 -11.79 3.85 -27.94
CA GLU A 42 -13.26 3.77 -27.76
C GLU A 42 -13.74 3.89 -26.30
N TRP A 43 -12.93 4.45 -25.39
CA TRP A 43 -13.24 4.50 -23.95
C TRP A 43 -14.08 5.69 -23.47
N HIS A 44 -14.78 6.38 -24.37
CA HIS A 44 -15.68 7.47 -23.98
C HIS A 44 -17.15 7.05 -23.78
N ALA A 45 -17.52 5.78 -23.98
CA ALA A 45 -18.93 5.34 -23.97
C ALA A 45 -19.39 4.43 -22.81
N LEU A 46 -18.54 4.03 -21.86
CA LEU A 46 -18.95 3.11 -20.78
C LEU A 46 -18.49 3.60 -19.41
N ASN A 47 -19.35 4.37 -18.75
CA ASN A 47 -19.22 4.84 -17.37
C ASN A 47 -19.38 3.71 -16.33
N ILE A 48 -18.85 2.51 -16.62
CA ILE A 48 -19.02 1.28 -15.83
C ILE A 48 -17.65 0.67 -15.53
N VAL A 49 -16.78 1.44 -14.88
CA VAL A 49 -15.71 0.83 -14.08
C VAL A 49 -16.36 0.43 -12.76
N THR A 50 -16.49 -0.87 -12.49
CA THR A 50 -17.07 -1.34 -11.22
C THR A 50 -16.28 -0.77 -10.04
N GLU A 51 -16.96 -0.40 -8.97
CA GLU A 51 -16.32 0.13 -7.74
C GLU A 51 -15.26 -0.84 -7.19
N ALA A 52 -15.46 -2.16 -7.38
CA ALA A 52 -14.47 -3.18 -7.08
C ALA A 52 -13.17 -3.00 -7.88
N GLN A 53 -13.28 -2.74 -9.18
CA GLN A 53 -12.13 -2.56 -10.07
C GLN A 53 -11.43 -1.22 -9.85
N ARG A 54 -12.17 -0.15 -9.53
CA ARG A 54 -11.60 1.13 -9.09
C ARG A 54 -10.80 0.96 -7.79
N ARG A 55 -11.37 0.26 -6.80
CA ARG A 55 -10.70 -0.06 -5.53
C ARG A 55 -9.45 -0.92 -5.71
N GLN A 56 -9.50 -1.88 -6.62
CA GLN A 56 -8.33 -2.70 -6.97
C GLN A 56 -7.22 -1.83 -7.55
N HIS A 57 -7.55 -0.92 -8.47
CA HIS A 57 -6.58 -0.03 -9.08
C HIS A 57 -5.96 0.94 -8.05
N THR A 58 -6.77 1.53 -7.16
CA THR A 58 -6.25 2.41 -6.10
C THR A 58 -5.51 1.67 -4.99
N ALA A 59 -5.64 0.35 -4.87
CA ALA A 59 -4.97 -0.45 -3.84
C ALA A 59 -3.69 -1.14 -4.35
N TYR A 60 -3.36 -1.03 -5.63
CA TYR A 60 -2.22 -1.69 -6.23
C TYR A 60 -0.96 -0.84 -6.17
N VAL A 61 0.12 -1.40 -5.62
CA VAL A 61 1.42 -0.73 -5.58
C VAL A 61 2.18 -1.01 -6.88
N THR A 62 2.49 0.03 -7.65
CA THR A 62 3.27 -0.11 -8.88
C THR A 62 4.75 -0.35 -8.56
N ALA A 63 5.55 -0.77 -9.55
CA ALA A 63 7.00 -0.92 -9.39
C ALA A 63 7.68 0.41 -9.00
N ASP A 64 7.18 1.53 -9.51
CA ASP A 64 7.67 2.86 -9.18
C ASP A 64 7.28 3.29 -7.77
N GLY A 65 6.04 3.01 -7.35
CA GLY A 65 5.60 3.23 -5.97
C GLY A 65 6.35 2.35 -4.96
N ALA A 66 6.60 1.09 -5.30
CA ALA A 66 7.43 0.20 -4.48
C ALA A 66 8.85 0.75 -4.35
N ALA A 67 9.44 1.26 -5.44
CA ALA A 67 10.77 1.82 -5.37
C ALA A 67 10.85 3.13 -4.56
N TRP A 68 9.79 3.96 -4.57
CA TRP A 68 9.66 5.07 -3.64
C TRP A 68 9.60 4.59 -2.18
N LEU A 69 8.77 3.59 -1.87
CA LEU A 69 8.72 3.01 -0.52
C LEU A 69 10.09 2.46 -0.08
N ALA A 70 10.80 1.76 -0.97
CA ALA A 70 12.13 1.20 -0.67
C ALA A 70 13.18 2.29 -0.42
N SER A 71 13.02 3.47 -1.04
CA SER A 71 13.95 4.60 -0.87
C SER A 71 13.98 5.17 0.54
N ALA A 72 12.98 4.84 1.38
CA ALA A 72 13.00 5.22 2.79
C ALA A 72 14.13 4.53 3.57
N SER A 73 14.53 3.32 3.14
CA SER A 73 15.60 2.55 3.77
C SER A 73 16.98 2.99 3.28
N ALA A 74 17.98 2.91 4.16
CA ALA A 74 19.39 3.05 3.77
C ALA A 74 19.86 1.96 2.79
N PHE A 75 19.12 0.84 2.69
CA PHE A 75 19.41 -0.27 1.79
C PHE A 75 18.22 -0.62 0.88
N PRO A 76 17.86 0.24 -0.11
CA PRO A 76 16.67 0.03 -0.94
C PRO A 76 16.68 -1.31 -1.69
N ARG A 77 17.83 -1.74 -2.19
CA ARG A 77 17.97 -3.02 -2.91
C ARG A 77 17.65 -4.23 -2.03
N SER A 78 18.06 -4.19 -0.77
CA SER A 78 17.77 -5.26 0.20
C SER A 78 16.27 -5.33 0.49
N VAL A 79 15.61 -4.18 0.60
CA VAL A 79 14.14 -4.10 0.77
C VAL A 79 13.42 -4.69 -0.45
N THR A 80 13.83 -4.33 -1.67
CA THR A 80 13.25 -4.90 -2.89
C THR A 80 13.47 -6.41 -2.98
N ALA A 81 14.65 -6.91 -2.60
CA ALA A 81 14.92 -8.36 -2.56
C ALA A 81 14.08 -9.10 -1.50
N LEU A 82 13.81 -8.46 -0.36
CA LEU A 82 12.92 -9.02 0.66
C LEU A 82 11.49 -9.14 0.13
N TRP A 83 11.01 -8.12 -0.59
CA TRP A 83 9.67 -8.11 -1.18
C TRP A 83 9.53 -9.11 -2.32
N SER A 84 10.54 -9.30 -3.16
CA SER A 84 10.50 -10.33 -4.19
C SER A 84 10.45 -11.73 -3.59
N ALA A 85 11.14 -11.97 -2.47
CA ALA A 85 11.09 -13.23 -1.75
C ALA A 85 9.77 -13.46 -0.99
N ARG A 86 9.10 -12.39 -0.53
CA ARG A 86 7.88 -12.45 0.29
C ARG A 86 6.86 -11.35 -0.11
N PRO A 87 6.24 -11.45 -1.30
CA PRO A 87 5.41 -10.37 -1.85
C PRO A 87 4.10 -10.10 -1.07
N THR A 88 3.59 -11.13 -0.39
CA THR A 88 2.35 -11.09 0.38
C THR A 88 2.56 -10.78 1.87
N ALA A 89 3.82 -10.58 2.30
CA ALA A 89 4.13 -10.28 3.69
C ALA A 89 4.09 -8.75 3.95
N PRO A 90 3.52 -8.31 5.08
CA PRO A 90 3.68 -6.92 5.51
C PRO A 90 5.16 -6.62 5.77
N SER A 91 5.54 -5.36 5.60
CA SER A 91 6.95 -4.94 5.71
C SER A 91 7.11 -3.74 6.63
N VAL A 92 8.25 -3.66 7.31
CA VAL A 92 8.56 -2.51 8.18
C VAL A 92 9.49 -1.57 7.42
N LEU A 93 9.12 -0.30 7.35
CA LEU A 93 9.91 0.75 6.69
C LEU A 93 10.24 1.86 7.70
N PRO A 94 11.46 2.39 7.69
CA PRO A 94 11.80 3.56 8.48
C PRO A 94 11.06 4.81 7.97
N CYS A 95 10.76 5.72 8.88
CA CYS A 95 10.17 7.02 8.61
C CYS A 95 11.24 8.14 8.70
N GLY A 96 10.93 9.34 8.20
CA GLY A 96 11.77 10.53 8.30
C GLY A 96 12.77 10.75 7.16
N THR A 97 12.90 9.80 6.23
CA THR A 97 13.79 9.92 5.07
C THR A 97 13.02 10.31 3.82
N ALA A 98 12.23 9.38 3.26
CA ALA A 98 11.40 9.61 2.08
C ALA A 98 9.99 10.12 2.44
N PHE A 99 9.50 9.77 3.63
CA PHE A 99 8.18 10.16 4.12
C PHE A 99 8.14 10.09 5.66
N ASP A 100 7.20 10.84 6.23
CA ASP A 100 6.71 10.64 7.59
C ASP A 100 5.34 9.94 7.53
N VAL A 101 4.87 9.39 8.65
CA VAL A 101 3.52 8.81 8.72
C VAL A 101 2.73 9.37 9.87
N VAL A 102 1.51 9.84 9.58
CA VAL A 102 0.52 10.23 10.59
C VAL A 102 -0.53 9.14 10.71
N ASN A 103 -0.62 8.57 11.91
CA ASN A 103 -1.50 7.48 12.26
C ASN A 103 -2.73 8.01 13.01
N LEU A 104 -3.87 7.96 12.33
CA LEU A 104 -5.15 8.49 12.78
C LEU A 104 -6.13 7.37 13.15
N PRO A 105 -7.00 7.55 14.15
CA PRO A 105 -8.15 6.66 14.36
C PRO A 105 -9.04 6.59 13.10
N ALA A 106 -9.59 5.42 12.78
CA ALA A 106 -10.29 5.18 11.50
C ALA A 106 -11.32 6.25 11.10
N LEU A 107 -12.23 6.60 12.02
CA LEU A 107 -13.31 7.55 11.73
C LEU A 107 -12.78 8.97 11.51
N PHE A 108 -11.82 9.39 12.33
CA PHE A 108 -11.22 10.71 12.20
C PHE A 108 -10.34 10.81 10.95
N GLY A 109 -9.51 9.79 10.71
CA GLY A 109 -8.66 9.71 9.52
C GLY A 109 -9.44 9.72 8.21
N ARG A 110 -10.62 9.09 8.16
CA ARG A 110 -11.54 9.20 7.02
C ARG A 110 -12.01 10.62 6.77
N ARG A 111 -12.42 11.35 7.81
CA ARG A 111 -12.83 12.75 7.66
C ARG A 111 -11.67 13.63 7.21
N VAL A 112 -10.48 13.44 7.79
CA VAL A 112 -9.26 14.13 7.35
C VAL A 112 -8.99 13.85 5.86
N LEU A 113 -9.14 12.60 5.43
CA LEU A 113 -8.98 12.20 4.03
C LEU A 113 -9.99 12.91 3.11
N GLU A 114 -11.26 12.94 3.51
CA GLU A 114 -12.32 13.68 2.80
C GLU A 114 -11.98 15.18 2.68
N GLN A 115 -11.45 15.80 3.75
CA GLN A 115 -11.04 17.20 3.73
C GLN A 115 -9.82 17.46 2.83
N LEU A 116 -8.85 16.55 2.78
CA LEU A 116 -7.69 16.65 1.88
C LEU A 116 -8.13 16.54 0.42
N TRP A 117 -9.00 15.59 0.08
CA TRP A 117 -9.53 15.45 -1.26
C TRP A 117 -10.39 16.65 -1.69
N ALA A 118 -11.20 17.21 -0.79
CA ALA A 118 -11.99 18.40 -1.07
C ALA A 118 -11.13 19.66 -1.30
N ALA A 119 -9.97 19.77 -0.64
CA ALA A 119 -9.06 20.91 -0.78
C ALA A 119 -8.06 20.77 -1.95
N GLY A 120 -7.95 19.58 -2.55
CA GLY A 120 -6.94 19.21 -3.55
C GLY A 120 -5.54 19.06 -2.95
N PRO A 121 -4.50 18.60 -3.69
CA PRO A 121 -4.45 17.82 -4.94
C PRO A 121 -4.63 16.30 -4.72
N GLY A 122 -5.06 15.88 -3.54
CA GLY A 122 -5.22 14.48 -3.17
C GLY A 122 -4.81 14.26 -1.71
N SER A 123 -4.56 13.00 -1.35
CA SER A 123 -4.13 12.61 -0.01
C SER A 123 -2.71 12.06 0.06
N GLY A 124 -2.12 11.78 -1.10
CA GLY A 124 -0.96 10.90 -1.20
C GLY A 124 -1.30 9.46 -0.84
N PRO A 125 -0.28 8.61 -0.65
CA PRO A 125 -0.45 7.21 -0.27
C PRO A 125 -1.10 7.08 1.11
N VAL A 126 -2.04 6.15 1.24
CA VAL A 126 -2.80 5.88 2.46
C VAL A 126 -2.94 4.38 2.66
N ALA A 127 -2.56 3.92 3.86
CA ALA A 127 -2.75 2.54 4.28
C ALA A 127 -3.72 2.44 5.45
N LEU A 128 -4.35 1.28 5.59
CA LEU A 128 -5.21 0.92 6.72
C LEU A 128 -4.53 -0.20 7.51
N HIS A 129 -4.40 -0.02 8.81
CA HIS A 129 -3.79 -1.00 9.72
C HIS A 129 -4.56 -1.04 11.04
N ARG A 130 -5.13 -2.19 11.42
CA ARG A 130 -5.79 -2.41 12.73
C ARG A 130 -6.69 -1.25 13.18
N SER A 131 -7.68 -0.88 12.37
CA SER A 131 -8.61 0.26 12.57
C SER A 131 -7.99 1.67 12.61
N ARG A 132 -6.78 1.83 12.08
CA ARG A 132 -6.12 3.13 11.93
C ARG A 132 -5.82 3.43 10.48
N VAL A 133 -5.85 4.71 10.15
CA VAL A 133 -5.46 5.25 8.84
C VAL A 133 -4.03 5.76 8.97
N LEU A 134 -3.14 5.25 8.15
CA LEU A 134 -1.76 5.69 8.02
C LEU A 134 -1.68 6.59 6.79
N LEU A 135 -1.56 7.91 7.00
CA LEU A 135 -1.29 8.87 5.93
C LEU A 135 0.21 9.06 5.79
N PHE A 136 0.72 8.89 4.58
CA PHE A 136 2.11 9.19 4.24
C PHE A 136 2.21 10.69 3.94
N THR A 137 3.15 11.37 4.59
CA THR A 137 3.29 12.82 4.60
C THR A 137 4.71 13.23 4.26
N ALA A 138 4.92 14.50 3.93
CA ALA A 138 6.24 15.03 3.66
C ALA A 138 7.15 14.87 4.89
N PRO A 139 8.45 14.52 4.73
CA PRO A 139 9.39 14.42 5.83
C PRO A 139 9.44 15.69 6.70
N GLY A 140 9.53 15.52 8.02
CA GLY A 140 9.48 16.60 9.01
C GLY A 140 8.07 16.98 9.46
N THR A 141 7.02 16.46 8.81
CA THR A 141 5.62 16.67 9.22
C THR A 141 5.34 16.10 10.60
N ALA A 142 5.92 14.94 10.93
CA ALA A 142 5.69 14.28 12.21
C ALA A 142 6.18 15.11 13.41
N HIS A 143 7.23 15.91 13.22
CA HIS A 143 7.73 16.82 14.24
C HIS A 143 6.93 18.13 14.27
N ARG A 144 6.62 18.70 13.10
CA ARG A 144 6.00 20.03 13.00
C ARG A 144 4.50 20.03 13.33
N LEU A 145 3.77 18.98 12.97
CA LEU A 145 2.31 18.93 13.13
C LEU A 145 1.85 18.98 14.60
N PRO A 146 2.42 18.19 15.54
CA PRO A 146 2.07 18.30 16.95
C PRO A 146 2.29 19.70 17.54
N SER A 147 3.40 20.35 17.17
CA SER A 147 3.70 21.72 17.62
C SER A 147 2.70 22.74 17.07
N LEU A 148 2.28 22.60 15.81
CA LEU A 148 1.24 23.46 15.23
C LEU A 148 -0.12 23.27 15.91
N LEU A 149 -0.49 22.03 16.22
CA LEU A 149 -1.75 21.73 16.91
C LEU A 149 -1.76 22.23 18.36
N GLU A 150 -0.60 22.20 19.02
CA GLU A 150 -0.44 22.74 20.37
C GLU A 150 -0.54 24.27 20.37
N TRP A 151 0.15 24.94 19.43
CA TRP A 151 0.13 26.40 19.34
C TRP A 151 -1.26 26.96 19.02
N GLU A 152 -2.04 26.25 18.22
CA GLU A 152 -3.43 26.63 17.87
C GLU A 152 -4.47 26.11 18.86
N GLU A 153 -4.06 25.50 19.99
CA GLU A 153 -4.93 24.96 21.05
C GLU A 153 -5.92 23.87 20.57
N TRP A 154 -5.65 23.21 19.45
CA TRP A 154 -6.51 22.13 18.92
C TRP A 154 -6.21 20.76 19.51
N ARG A 155 -5.10 20.59 20.24
CA ARG A 155 -4.63 19.29 20.73
C ARG A 155 -5.70 18.51 21.50
N ASP A 156 -6.45 19.17 22.38
CA ASP A 156 -7.45 18.52 23.22
C ASP A 156 -8.78 18.24 22.48
N ALA A 157 -9.04 18.95 21.39
CA ALA A 157 -10.20 18.74 20.53
C ALA A 157 -9.99 17.58 19.53
N MET A 158 -8.78 17.04 19.42
CA MET A 158 -8.42 16.01 18.46
C MET A 158 -8.39 14.62 19.09
N PRO A 159 -8.91 13.58 18.40
CA PRO A 159 -8.69 12.19 18.80
C PRO A 159 -7.20 11.84 18.86
N PRO A 160 -6.79 10.86 19.67
CA PRO A 160 -5.38 10.50 19.84
C PRO A 160 -4.76 10.00 18.52
N MET A 161 -3.85 10.80 17.98
CA MET A 161 -3.10 10.56 16.76
C MET A 161 -1.61 10.42 17.05
N LEU A 162 -0.93 9.56 16.29
CA LEU A 162 0.50 9.31 16.43
C LEU A 162 1.23 9.85 15.19
N CYS A 163 2.35 10.51 15.40
CA CYS A 163 3.19 11.03 14.34
C CYS A 163 4.50 10.23 14.35
N HIS A 164 4.83 9.60 13.23
CA HIS A 164 6.04 8.78 13.05
C HIS A 164 7.01 9.51 12.11
N GLY A 165 8.14 9.92 12.64
CA GLY A 165 9.14 10.73 11.94
C GLY A 165 10.50 10.07 11.88
N ALA A 166 11.57 10.87 11.82
CA ALA A 166 12.93 10.38 11.82
C ALA A 166 13.23 9.51 13.04
N GLY A 167 13.75 8.30 12.81
CA GLY A 167 14.06 7.32 13.84
C GLY A 167 12.91 6.35 14.16
N ASP A 168 11.69 6.64 13.70
CA ASP A 168 10.56 5.72 13.81
C ASP A 168 10.50 4.74 12.64
N ALA A 169 9.73 3.67 12.81
CA ALA A 169 9.41 2.74 11.74
C ALA A 169 7.93 2.36 11.75
N VAL A 170 7.37 2.14 10.57
CA VAL A 170 5.96 1.79 10.37
C VAL A 170 5.82 0.48 9.61
N THR A 171 4.81 -0.30 9.96
CA THR A 171 4.44 -1.50 9.20
C THR A 171 3.51 -1.12 8.05
N VAL A 172 3.98 -1.31 6.83
CA VAL A 172 3.19 -1.12 5.61
C VAL A 172 2.48 -2.43 5.20
N PRO A 173 1.28 -2.34 4.61
CA PRO A 173 0.61 -3.48 4.01
C PRO A 173 1.51 -4.22 2.99
N PRO A 174 1.20 -5.49 2.69
CA PRO A 174 1.85 -6.17 1.57
C PRO A 174 1.67 -5.36 0.28
N LEU A 175 2.71 -5.34 -0.54
CA LEU A 175 2.69 -4.67 -1.85
C LEU A 175 1.72 -5.34 -2.81
N TYR A 176 1.65 -6.67 -2.71
CA TYR A 176 0.78 -7.51 -3.50
C TYR A 176 -0.20 -8.20 -2.54
N ALA A 177 -1.47 -7.78 -2.57
CA ALA A 177 -2.52 -8.59 -2.01
C ALA A 177 -2.68 -9.83 -2.92
N PRO A 178 -2.71 -11.07 -2.37
CA PRO A 178 -3.17 -12.18 -3.18
C PRO A 178 -4.59 -11.85 -3.64
N GLU A 179 -4.90 -12.12 -4.92
CA GLU A 179 -6.26 -12.08 -5.43
C GLU A 179 -7.19 -12.76 -4.43
N PRO A 180 -8.35 -12.16 -4.08
CA PRO A 180 -9.32 -12.87 -3.28
C PRO A 180 -9.64 -14.13 -4.06
N VAL A 181 -9.16 -15.29 -3.59
CA VAL A 181 -9.61 -16.57 -4.12
C VAL A 181 -11.12 -16.51 -4.04
N SER A 182 -11.79 -16.50 -5.19
CA SER A 182 -13.24 -16.61 -5.23
C SER A 182 -13.59 -17.75 -4.31
N ALA A 183 -14.41 -17.48 -3.30
CA ALA A 183 -14.99 -18.51 -2.43
C ALA A 183 -15.98 -19.33 -3.27
N GLY A 184 -15.45 -20.02 -4.27
CA GLY A 184 -16.14 -20.78 -5.30
C GLY A 184 -15.49 -22.12 -5.58
N ASP A 185 -14.30 -22.41 -5.04
CA ASP A 185 -13.70 -23.75 -5.07
C ASP A 185 -13.06 -24.11 -3.71
N ALA A 186 -13.94 -24.44 -2.76
CA ALA A 186 -13.65 -25.34 -1.65
C ALA A 186 -14.98 -26.08 -1.38
N CYS A 187 -15.12 -27.40 -1.43
CA CYS A 187 -14.20 -28.49 -1.13
C CYS A 187 -14.57 -29.75 -1.92
N GLU A 188 -13.58 -30.58 -2.27
CA GLU A 188 -13.77 -32.03 -2.18
C GLU A 188 -13.48 -32.41 -0.71
N PRO A 189 -14.44 -33.00 0.02
CA PRO A 189 -14.27 -33.34 1.43
C PRO A 189 -13.51 -34.67 1.57
N GLY A 190 -12.25 -34.63 2.00
CA GLY A 190 -11.59 -35.86 2.43
C GLY A 190 -10.07 -35.83 2.56
N THR A 191 -9.49 -35.08 3.50
CA THR A 191 -8.24 -35.48 4.15
C THR A 191 -8.12 -34.79 5.52
N PRO A 192 -8.21 -35.50 6.66
CA PRO A 192 -7.84 -34.95 7.94
C PRO A 192 -6.32 -35.10 8.14
N GLY A 193 -5.58 -33.98 8.09
CA GLY A 193 -4.16 -34.01 8.46
C GLY A 193 -3.34 -32.78 8.08
N ALA A 194 -3.47 -31.68 8.82
CA ALA A 194 -2.37 -30.76 9.14
C ALA A 194 -2.80 -29.73 10.21
N PRO A 195 -2.27 -29.78 11.44
CA PRO A 195 -2.43 -28.70 12.41
C PRO A 195 -1.38 -27.63 12.13
N GLY A 196 -1.78 -26.47 11.58
CA GLY A 196 -0.80 -25.38 11.39
C GLY A 196 -1.21 -24.16 10.58
N ALA A 197 -2.45 -24.00 10.12
CA ALA A 197 -2.88 -22.73 9.53
C ALA A 197 -3.46 -21.82 10.63
N PRO A 198 -2.77 -20.76 11.07
CA PRO A 198 -3.39 -19.79 11.95
C PRO A 198 -4.52 -19.10 11.20
N GLY A 199 -5.73 -19.19 11.76
CA GLY A 199 -6.91 -18.50 11.24
C GLY A 199 -6.66 -17.01 11.13
N THR A 200 -6.64 -16.49 9.90
CA THR A 200 -6.51 -15.05 9.62
C THR A 200 -7.84 -14.36 9.88
N PHE A 201 -8.25 -14.26 11.14
CA PHE A 201 -9.28 -13.34 11.59
C PHE A 201 -8.62 -12.11 12.21
N GLY A 202 -7.85 -11.40 11.39
CA GLY A 202 -7.41 -10.03 11.65
C GLY A 202 -7.71 -9.24 10.38
N THR A 203 -8.34 -8.07 10.51
CA THR A 203 -8.60 -7.22 9.35
C THR A 203 -7.27 -6.98 8.62
N PRO A 204 -7.11 -7.44 7.37
CA PRO A 204 -5.81 -7.39 6.73
C PRO A 204 -5.41 -5.92 6.57
N SER A 205 -4.15 -5.62 6.92
CA SER A 205 -3.56 -4.34 6.55
C SER A 205 -3.62 -4.21 5.03
N ARG A 206 -4.17 -3.11 4.52
CA ARG A 206 -4.36 -2.92 3.07
C ARG A 206 -4.12 -1.48 2.67
N TRP A 207 -3.79 -1.26 1.41
CA TRP A 207 -3.76 0.06 0.82
C TRP A 207 -5.18 0.58 0.59
N ALA A 208 -5.45 1.81 1.02
CA ALA A 208 -6.64 2.56 0.61
C ALA A 208 -6.32 3.41 -0.63
N VAL A 209 -5.12 4.00 -0.64
CA VAL A 209 -4.51 4.65 -1.81
C VAL A 209 -3.06 4.16 -1.84
N ALA A 210 -2.74 3.28 -2.78
CA ALA A 210 -1.41 2.74 -2.98
C ALA A 210 -0.53 3.77 -3.71
N PRO A 211 0.78 3.79 -3.44
CA PRO A 211 1.70 4.57 -4.24
C PRO A 211 1.83 3.95 -5.64
N ASP A 212 1.59 4.77 -6.66
CA ASP A 212 1.61 4.41 -8.07
C ASP A 212 2.76 5.08 -8.85
N THR A 213 3.46 6.05 -8.24
CA THR A 213 4.55 6.82 -8.84
C THR A 213 5.78 6.90 -7.92
N ARG A 214 6.94 7.26 -8.50
CA ARG A 214 8.20 7.49 -7.74
C ARG A 214 8.20 8.76 -6.91
N HIS A 215 7.40 9.73 -7.30
CA HIS A 215 7.31 11.02 -6.64
C HIS A 215 5.85 11.31 -6.30
N PRO A 216 5.26 10.55 -5.36
CA PRO A 216 3.88 10.80 -4.97
C PRO A 216 3.79 12.16 -4.31
N TRP A 217 2.67 12.85 -4.54
CA TRP A 217 2.37 14.04 -3.77
C TRP A 217 2.18 13.65 -2.30
N LEU A 218 2.81 14.40 -1.39
CA LEU A 218 2.72 14.18 0.04
C LEU A 218 2.18 15.43 0.75
N PRO A 219 1.13 15.30 1.58
CA PRO A 219 0.65 16.42 2.38
C PRO A 219 1.73 16.88 3.36
N THR A 220 1.92 18.20 3.44
CA THR A 220 2.77 18.84 4.45
C THR A 220 2.01 19.05 5.76
N ALA A 221 2.72 19.43 6.82
CA ALA A 221 2.12 19.77 8.12
C ALA A 221 0.98 20.78 8.01
N ASP A 222 1.11 21.84 7.19
CA ASP A 222 0.07 22.87 7.03
C ASP A 222 -1.19 22.32 6.33
N HIS A 223 -1.02 21.40 5.36
CA HIS A 223 -2.14 20.72 4.72
C HIS A 223 -2.90 19.85 5.73
N LEU A 224 -2.16 19.09 6.54
CA LEU A 224 -2.76 18.24 7.58
C LEU A 224 -3.41 19.04 8.69
N LEU A 225 -2.80 20.13 9.16
CA LEU A 225 -3.39 21.01 10.16
C LEU A 225 -4.77 21.50 9.71
N ARG A 226 -4.85 22.08 8.51
CA ARG A 226 -6.11 22.58 7.94
C ARG A 226 -7.15 21.47 7.76
N ALA A 227 -6.73 20.27 7.35
CA ALA A 227 -7.63 19.14 7.19
C ALA A 227 -8.14 18.61 8.54
N CYS A 228 -7.26 18.50 9.55
CA CYS A 228 -7.62 18.07 10.90
C CYS A 228 -8.60 19.04 11.55
N VAL A 229 -8.32 20.34 11.50
CA VAL A 229 -9.20 21.38 12.06
C VAL A 229 -10.59 21.33 11.42
N ARG A 230 -10.67 21.22 10.09
CA ARG A 230 -11.96 21.07 9.40
C ARG A 230 -12.68 19.77 9.76
N ALA A 231 -11.95 18.66 9.85
CA ALA A 231 -12.51 17.37 10.24
C ALA A 231 -13.04 17.36 11.69
N ALA A 232 -12.39 18.07 12.60
CA ALA A 232 -12.83 18.24 13.98
C ALA A 232 -14.08 19.11 14.08
N ARG A 233 -14.13 20.24 13.35
CA ARG A 233 -15.30 21.13 13.31
C ARG A 233 -16.54 20.48 12.69
N GLY A 234 -16.34 19.59 11.71
CA GLY A 234 -17.43 18.83 11.08
C GLY A 234 -17.87 17.60 11.86
N ALA A 235 -17.24 17.28 13.01
CA ALA A 235 -17.69 16.17 13.84
C ALA A 235 -18.99 16.55 14.56
N PRO A 236 -20.05 15.72 14.51
CA PRO A 236 -21.19 15.92 15.38
C PRO A 236 -20.66 15.89 16.82
N GLN A 237 -20.84 17.01 17.51
CA GLN A 237 -20.57 17.11 18.95
C GLN A 237 -21.31 15.96 19.62
N LYS A 238 -20.62 15.18 20.46
CA LYS A 238 -21.28 14.20 21.31
C LYS A 238 -22.09 15.01 22.32
N SER A 239 -23.33 15.36 21.98
CA SER A 239 -24.28 15.91 22.94
C SER A 239 -24.49 14.84 23.99
N VAL A 240 -23.98 15.09 25.20
CA VAL A 240 -24.44 14.37 26.38
C VAL A 240 -25.90 14.77 26.52
N PRO A 241 -26.88 13.85 26.40
CA PRO A 241 -28.26 14.20 26.65
C PRO A 241 -28.34 14.76 28.08
N PRO A 242 -29.03 15.90 28.31
CA PRO A 242 -29.19 16.41 29.66
C PRO A 242 -29.80 15.29 30.50
N LEU A 243 -29.14 14.95 31.61
CA LEU A 243 -29.74 14.11 32.63
C LEU A 243 -31.03 14.82 33.06
N VAL A 244 -32.17 14.28 32.64
CA VAL A 244 -33.48 14.66 33.15
C VAL A 244 -33.44 14.36 34.64
N SER A 245 -33.33 15.40 35.46
CA SER A 245 -33.67 15.31 36.88
C SER A 245 -35.16 15.00 36.97
N PRO A 246 -35.58 13.94 37.67
CA PRO A 246 -37.00 13.75 37.94
C PRO A 246 -37.46 14.90 38.84
N ASP A 247 -38.40 15.70 38.34
CA ASP A 247 -39.16 16.65 39.15
C ASP A 247 -39.89 15.86 40.24
N GLY A 248 -39.31 15.88 41.44
CA GLY A 248 -39.96 15.40 42.66
C GLY A 248 -41.16 16.30 42.94
N THR A 249 -42.35 15.81 42.62
CA THR A 249 -43.61 16.42 43.04
C THR A 249 -43.88 16.10 44.50
N ALA A 250 -44.46 17.09 45.18
CA ALA A 250 -44.68 17.24 46.62
C ALA A 250 -45.32 16.05 47.37
#